data_AF-A0AAD4PZF9-F1
#
_entry.id   AF-A0AAD4PZF9-F1
#
_cell.length_a   1.000
_cell.length_b   1.000
_cell.length_c   1.000
_cell.angle_alpha   90.00
_cell.angle_beta   90.00
_cell.angle_gamma   90.00
#
_symmetry.space_group_name_H-M   'P 1'
#
loop_
_entity.id
_entity.type
_entity.pdbx_description
1 polymer ?
#
loop_
_entity_poly.entity_id
_entity_poly.type
_entity_poly.pdbx_seq_one_letter_code
_entity_poly.pdbx_strand_id
1 'polypeptide(L)'
;MTSQKKRKLSTDSRAKESRASQPSPENQESADIFRKFFESRFQPLDGVVKDSAVIVAQQVSSGESDEDEDLDEDLDGFTDDDEGVPEVKVVDYTDVRKEDSSVLLDKQTRKALLSSKVSSFEASKTGSKRATKTKEESDEEPDDLKNDLALQRLLKESHLLDSASDLNPTGKNRHMAIDLRLQALGAKTSIYTQQKKMPKSQRIGIQAKAAKREDIRRRDARENGVILAKPTVSKPKGIVKKRDRGVGAPAVGKFSGGTLRLSNRDLTSIRGPSSKGLKGTKRGRR
;
A
#
# COMPACT_ATOMS: atom_id res chain seq x y z
N MET A 1 67.12 18.70 -13.51
CA MET A 1 66.28 18.94 -12.32
C MET A 1 65.58 20.27 -12.48
N THR A 2 64.27 20.26 -12.75
CA THR A 2 63.41 21.46 -12.63
C THR A 2 62.00 21.00 -12.25
N SER A 3 61.59 21.37 -11.03
CA SER A 3 60.35 20.96 -10.39
C SER A 3 59.20 21.89 -10.78
N GLN A 4 58.18 21.36 -11.45
CA GLN A 4 56.95 22.12 -11.71
C GLN A 4 56.02 22.07 -10.50
N LYS A 5 55.96 23.19 -9.78
CA LYS A 5 55.10 23.44 -8.62
C LYS A 5 53.64 23.60 -9.09
N LYS A 6 52.81 22.56 -8.94
CA LYS A 6 51.36 22.64 -9.19
C LYS A 6 50.67 23.41 -8.06
N ARG A 7 50.07 24.56 -8.41
CA ARG A 7 49.22 25.37 -7.53
C ARG A 7 47.91 24.63 -7.25
N LYS A 8 47.53 24.51 -5.98
CA LYS A 8 46.22 24.05 -5.51
C LYS A 8 45.28 25.26 -5.51
N LEU A 9 44.16 25.17 -6.23
CA LEU A 9 43.05 26.11 -6.12
C LEU A 9 42.12 25.61 -5.00
N SER A 10 42.06 26.36 -3.91
CA SER A 10 41.11 26.21 -2.82
C SER A 10 39.84 26.97 -3.16
N THR A 11 38.72 26.27 -3.26
CA THR A 11 37.38 26.87 -3.27
C THR A 11 36.69 26.40 -2.01
N ASP A 12 36.51 27.30 -1.03
CA ASP A 12 35.39 27.22 -0.08
C ASP A 12 35.22 28.51 0.73
N SER A 13 33.98 28.71 1.18
CA SER A 13 33.40 29.81 1.98
C SER A 13 32.89 31.04 1.21
N ARG A 14 31.66 30.93 0.67
CA ARG A 14 30.77 32.09 0.54
C ARG A 14 29.79 32.08 1.71
N ALA A 15 30.08 32.91 2.70
CA ALA A 15 29.17 33.25 3.77
C ALA A 15 27.89 33.86 3.19
N LYS A 16 26.73 33.41 3.67
CA LYS A 16 25.43 34.03 3.41
C LYS A 16 25.32 35.25 4.31
N GLU A 17 25.53 36.42 3.74
CA GLU A 17 25.18 37.69 4.34
C GLU A 17 23.82 38.12 3.79
N SER A 18 22.84 38.25 4.69
CA SER A 18 21.48 38.72 4.42
C SER A 18 21.51 40.18 4.00
N ARG A 19 21.57 40.42 2.69
CA ARG A 19 21.35 41.75 2.12
C ARG A 19 19.86 41.90 1.84
N ALA A 20 19.18 42.66 2.69
CA ALA A 20 17.83 43.15 2.44
C ALA A 20 17.83 43.85 1.06
N SER A 21 17.21 43.21 0.07
CA SER A 21 16.98 43.78 -1.24
C SER A 21 15.87 44.82 -1.13
N GLN A 22 16.23 46.09 -1.31
CA GLN A 22 15.27 47.17 -1.55
C GLN A 22 14.36 46.76 -2.72
N PRO A 23 13.02 46.89 -2.61
CA PRO A 23 12.12 46.47 -3.67
C PRO A 23 12.30 47.37 -4.91
N SER A 24 12.66 46.73 -6.03
CA SER A 24 12.58 47.33 -7.37
C SER A 24 11.14 47.78 -7.67
N PRO A 25 10.91 48.92 -8.35
CA PRO A 25 9.56 49.45 -8.62
C PRO A 25 8.63 48.45 -9.33
N GLU A 26 9.17 47.56 -10.17
CA GLU A 26 8.40 46.51 -10.87
C GLU A 26 7.76 45.49 -9.90
N ASN A 27 8.37 45.25 -8.73
CA ASN A 27 7.83 44.36 -7.72
C ASN A 27 6.70 45.01 -6.90
N GLN A 28 6.63 46.34 -6.88
CA GLN A 28 5.54 47.09 -6.22
C GLN A 28 4.28 47.05 -7.08
N GLU A 29 4.42 47.26 -8.39
CA GLU A 29 3.30 47.20 -9.34
C GLU A 29 2.63 45.81 -9.36
N SER A 30 3.43 44.74 -9.33
CA SER A 30 2.90 43.37 -9.27
C SER A 30 2.19 43.07 -7.94
N ALA A 31 2.72 43.54 -6.80
CA ALA A 31 2.06 43.40 -5.51
C ALA A 31 0.71 44.15 -5.45
N ASP A 32 0.64 45.34 -6.06
CA ASP A 32 -0.59 46.14 -6.14
C ASP A 32 -1.65 45.48 -7.02
N ILE A 33 -1.26 44.80 -8.10
CA ILE A 33 -2.18 44.03 -8.95
C ILE A 33 -2.79 42.86 -8.16
N PHE A 34 -1.99 42.11 -7.40
CA PHE A 34 -2.50 41.02 -6.58
C PHE A 34 -3.41 41.52 -5.47
N ARG A 35 -3.08 42.66 -4.85
CA ARG A 35 -3.91 43.28 -3.82
C ARG A 35 -5.27 43.70 -4.37
N LYS A 36 -5.32 44.36 -5.53
CA LYS A 36 -6.59 44.73 -6.21
C LYS A 36 -7.41 43.51 -6.58
N PHE A 37 -6.78 42.45 -7.09
CA PHE A 37 -7.48 41.21 -7.41
C PHE A 37 -8.07 40.57 -6.15
N PHE A 38 -7.31 40.57 -5.04
CA PHE A 38 -7.76 40.04 -3.77
C PHE A 38 -8.91 40.86 -3.18
N GLU A 39 -8.80 42.19 -3.12
CA GLU A 39 -9.86 43.09 -2.64
C GLU A 39 -11.14 43.02 -3.52
N SER A 40 -11.02 42.72 -4.82
CA SER A 40 -12.20 42.49 -5.67
C SER A 40 -12.89 41.15 -5.43
N ARG A 41 -12.15 40.14 -4.96
CA ARG A 41 -12.66 38.79 -4.68
C ARG A 41 -13.17 38.64 -3.25
N PHE A 42 -12.62 39.42 -2.32
CA PHE A 42 -12.94 39.39 -0.91
C PHE A 42 -13.41 40.78 -0.50
N GLN A 43 -14.71 40.92 -0.22
CA GLN A 43 -15.22 42.13 0.40
C GLN A 43 -14.53 42.30 1.75
N PRO A 44 -14.02 43.50 2.08
CA PRO A 44 -13.50 43.77 3.40
C PRO A 44 -14.62 43.54 4.42
N LEU A 45 -14.34 42.72 5.44
CA LEU A 45 -15.29 42.46 6.52
C LEU A 45 -15.56 43.78 7.24
N ASP A 46 -16.82 44.23 7.25
CA ASP A 46 -17.25 45.38 8.04
C ASP A 46 -17.07 45.03 9.53
N GLY A 47 -16.09 45.65 10.18
CA GLY A 47 -15.97 45.57 11.65
C GLY A 47 -14.58 45.54 12.28
N VAL A 48 -13.47 45.43 11.55
CA VAL A 48 -12.13 45.49 12.18
C VAL A 48 -11.59 46.91 12.12
N VAL A 49 -12.01 47.71 13.10
CA VAL A 49 -11.35 48.97 13.47
C VAL A 49 -9.88 48.67 13.78
N LYS A 50 -8.99 49.46 13.17
CA LYS A 50 -7.54 49.37 13.30
C LYS A 50 -7.10 49.71 14.72
N ASP A 51 -7.06 48.75 15.63
CA ASP A 51 -6.35 48.87 16.90
C ASP A 51 -5.66 47.54 17.25
N SER A 52 -4.42 47.37 16.77
CA SER A 52 -3.45 46.50 17.44
C SER A 52 -2.03 46.84 16.99
N ALA A 53 -1.55 48.02 17.38
CA ALA A 53 -0.15 48.19 17.70
C ALA A 53 -0.07 48.40 19.22
N VAL A 54 0.70 47.53 19.89
CA VAL A 54 0.96 47.48 21.34
C VAL A 54 -0.10 46.70 22.15
N ILE A 55 0.23 45.45 22.52
CA ILE A 55 0.34 44.97 23.92
C ILE A 55 0.93 43.55 23.91
N VAL A 56 1.88 43.36 24.83
CA VAL A 56 2.70 42.16 25.09
C VAL A 56 2.04 41.30 26.18
N ALA A 57 2.16 39.98 26.04
CA ALA A 57 2.15 38.91 27.05
C ALA A 57 0.84 38.50 27.77
N GLN A 58 0.69 37.16 27.83
CA GLN A 58 0.28 36.34 28.99
C GLN A 58 -1.07 35.59 28.90
N GLN A 59 -0.95 34.27 28.73
CA GLN A 59 -1.66 33.13 29.34
C GLN A 59 -3.19 32.91 29.20
N VAL A 60 -3.51 31.62 28.91
CA VAL A 60 -4.65 30.76 29.36
C VAL A 60 -6.07 31.17 28.87
N SER A 61 -7.08 30.33 28.64
CA SER A 61 -7.37 28.89 28.75
C SER A 61 -8.79 28.68 28.14
N SER A 62 -9.01 27.53 27.49
CA SER A 62 -10.25 26.71 27.38
C SER A 62 -11.61 27.27 26.92
N GLY A 63 -12.32 26.40 26.15
CA GLY A 63 -13.78 26.31 25.99
C GLY A 63 -14.19 26.55 24.53
N GLU A 64 -14.55 25.54 23.73
CA GLU A 64 -15.93 25.00 23.54
C GLU A 64 -16.95 26.12 23.27
N SER A 65 -17.92 26.04 22.38
CA SER A 65 -18.47 25.08 21.42
C SER A 65 -19.49 25.95 20.63
N ASP A 66 -19.91 25.55 19.43
CA ASP A 66 -21.32 25.54 19.01
C ASP A 66 -21.47 25.67 17.50
N GLU A 67 -22.07 24.61 16.98
CA GLU A 67 -22.58 24.42 15.64
C GLU A 67 -24.01 25.01 15.53
N ASP A 68 -24.49 25.08 14.28
CA ASP A 68 -25.90 25.11 13.84
C ASP A 68 -26.57 26.49 13.69
N GLU A 69 -26.73 26.98 12.45
CA GLU A 69 -27.84 26.71 11.50
C GLU A 69 -29.13 27.46 11.92
N ASP A 70 -29.42 28.63 11.34
CA ASP A 70 -30.17 28.85 10.08
C ASP A 70 -31.67 29.08 10.30
N LEU A 71 -32.07 30.31 9.93
CA LEU A 71 -33.24 30.65 9.11
C LEU A 71 -34.68 30.73 9.69
N ASP A 72 -35.20 31.94 9.51
CA ASP A 72 -36.48 32.31 8.87
C ASP A 72 -37.76 32.59 9.70
N GLU A 73 -38.23 33.82 9.43
CA GLU A 73 -39.60 34.24 9.11
C GLU A 73 -40.60 34.67 10.20
N ASP A 74 -40.93 35.96 10.08
CA ASP A 74 -42.09 36.67 10.61
C ASP A 74 -43.42 35.96 10.28
N LEU A 75 -44.24 35.63 11.28
CA LEU A 75 -45.69 35.49 11.09
C LEU A 75 -46.50 35.74 12.38
N ASP A 76 -47.03 36.95 12.43
CA ASP A 76 -48.39 37.34 12.81
C ASP A 76 -48.90 37.15 14.25
N GLY A 77 -49.57 38.20 14.72
CA GLY A 77 -50.04 38.35 16.09
C GLY A 77 -51.39 37.71 16.35
N PHE A 78 -51.60 37.34 17.61
CA PHE A 78 -52.88 37.47 18.27
C PHE A 78 -52.61 37.83 19.74
N THR A 79 -52.95 39.08 20.09
CA THR A 79 -53.29 39.46 21.46
C THR A 79 -54.62 38.81 21.81
N ASP A 80 -54.67 38.01 22.88
CA ASP A 80 -55.84 37.94 23.74
C ASP A 80 -55.44 37.34 25.09
N ASP A 81 -55.59 38.17 26.11
CA ASP A 81 -55.36 37.90 27.53
C ASP A 81 -56.74 37.56 28.09
N ASP A 82 -57.03 36.28 28.39
CA ASP A 82 -58.16 35.93 29.27
C ASP A 82 -58.10 34.47 29.76
N GLU A 83 -58.38 34.33 31.05
CA GLU A 83 -58.22 33.15 31.88
C GLU A 83 -59.35 32.11 31.68
N GLY A 84 -58.98 30.82 31.58
CA GLY A 84 -59.82 29.71 32.07
C GLY A 84 -60.84 29.05 31.11
N VAL A 85 -60.38 28.34 30.08
CA VAL A 85 -61.24 27.39 29.30
C VAL A 85 -60.58 26.00 29.21
N PRO A 86 -61.32 24.89 29.49
CA PRO A 86 -60.74 23.55 29.54
C PRO A 86 -60.34 22.95 28.19
N GLU A 87 -59.24 22.19 28.27
CA GLU A 87 -58.48 21.42 27.27
C GLU A 87 -59.29 20.71 26.15
N VAL A 88 -59.03 21.07 24.89
CA VAL A 88 -59.62 20.45 23.69
C VAL A 88 -58.80 19.21 23.29
N LYS A 89 -59.43 18.03 23.23
CA LYS A 89 -58.82 16.82 22.67
C LYS A 89 -59.04 16.77 21.16
N VAL A 90 -57.96 16.99 20.41
CA VAL A 90 -57.92 16.80 18.96
C VAL A 90 -57.36 15.39 18.69
N VAL A 91 -58.12 14.55 17.97
CA VAL A 91 -57.63 13.27 17.46
C VAL A 91 -57.31 13.46 15.98
N ASP A 92 -56.04 13.64 15.68
CA ASP A 92 -55.55 13.72 14.31
C ASP A 92 -55.34 12.30 13.77
N TYR A 93 -56.14 11.92 12.76
CA TYR A 93 -55.78 10.82 11.88
C TYR A 93 -54.82 11.36 10.82
N THR A 94 -53.60 11.72 11.23
CA THR A 94 -52.54 12.02 10.27
C THR A 94 -52.33 10.78 9.40
N ASP A 95 -52.64 10.94 8.12
CA ASP A 95 -52.71 9.91 7.10
C ASP A 95 -51.58 8.88 7.19
N VAL A 96 -51.91 7.66 7.65
CA VAL A 96 -51.07 6.46 7.46
C VAL A 96 -51.14 6.00 5.99
N ARG A 97 -51.14 6.94 5.05
CA ARG A 97 -51.11 6.72 3.59
C ARG A 97 -49.76 7.10 2.97
N LYS A 98 -48.72 7.28 3.79
CA LYS A 98 -47.33 7.28 3.32
C LYS A 98 -46.67 5.90 3.39
N GLU A 99 -47.41 4.88 3.83
CA GLU A 99 -47.07 3.46 3.74
C GLU A 99 -47.58 2.81 2.43
N ASP A 100 -48.25 3.54 1.53
CA ASP A 100 -48.71 2.96 0.26
C ASP A 100 -47.55 2.60 -0.70
N SER A 101 -46.32 3.06 -0.39
CA SER A 101 -45.10 2.59 -1.06
C SER A 101 -44.53 1.30 -0.46
N SER A 102 -44.89 0.94 0.78
CA SER A 102 -44.63 -0.39 1.37
C SER A 102 -45.68 -1.43 0.96
N VAL A 103 -46.79 -1.00 0.33
CA VAL A 103 -47.78 -1.86 -0.34
C VAL A 103 -47.28 -2.42 -1.68
N LEU A 104 -46.11 -1.99 -2.17
CA LEU A 104 -45.34 -2.80 -3.13
C LEU A 104 -44.75 -4.00 -2.40
N LEU A 105 -45.60 -4.99 -2.15
CA LEU A 105 -45.27 -6.32 -1.63
C LEU A 105 -43.86 -6.72 -2.06
N ASP A 106 -42.97 -6.97 -1.09
CA ASP A 106 -41.63 -7.50 -1.31
C ASP A 106 -41.65 -8.61 -2.38
N LYS A 107 -40.58 -8.71 -3.19
CA LYS A 107 -40.52 -9.64 -4.32
C LYS A 107 -40.79 -11.09 -3.90
N GLN A 108 -40.54 -11.42 -2.63
CA GLN A 108 -40.88 -12.70 -2.03
C GLN A 108 -42.39 -12.83 -1.73
N THR A 109 -43.00 -11.82 -1.11
CA THR A 109 -44.43 -11.82 -0.76
C THR A 109 -45.32 -11.73 -2.01
N ARG A 110 -44.95 -10.92 -3.01
CA ARG A 110 -45.63 -10.85 -4.31
C ARG A 110 -45.60 -12.19 -5.04
N LYS A 111 -44.49 -12.94 -4.96
CA LYS A 111 -44.41 -14.30 -5.53
C LYS A 111 -45.25 -15.32 -4.77
N ALA A 112 -45.28 -15.24 -3.44
CA ALA A 112 -46.09 -16.14 -2.63
C ALA A 112 -47.60 -15.93 -2.84
N LEU A 113 -48.03 -14.67 -3.05
CA LEU A 113 -49.44 -14.30 -3.19
C LEU A 113 -49.97 -14.40 -4.63
N LEU A 114 -49.16 -14.08 -5.64
CA LEU A 114 -49.59 -14.08 -7.05
C LEU A 114 -49.13 -15.31 -7.86
N SER A 115 -48.40 -16.26 -7.26
CA SER A 115 -48.11 -17.53 -7.92
C SER A 115 -49.31 -18.46 -7.80
N SER A 116 -49.57 -19.27 -8.83
CA SER A 116 -50.63 -20.30 -8.87
C SER A 116 -50.45 -21.45 -7.86
N LYS A 117 -49.44 -21.35 -6.98
CA LYS A 117 -49.17 -22.30 -5.90
C LYS A 117 -49.65 -21.68 -4.59
N VAL A 118 -50.61 -22.33 -3.94
CA VAL A 118 -51.09 -21.93 -2.61
C VAL A 118 -49.92 -21.98 -1.61
N SER A 119 -49.64 -20.86 -0.94
CA SER A 119 -48.61 -20.80 0.10
C SER A 119 -49.03 -21.69 1.27
N SER A 120 -48.28 -22.79 1.50
CA SER A 120 -48.42 -23.62 2.68
C SER A 120 -48.02 -22.83 3.94
N PHE A 121 -48.81 -22.94 5.02
CA PHE A 121 -48.62 -22.22 6.29
C PHE A 121 -47.44 -22.71 7.14
N GLU A 122 -46.60 -23.61 6.64
CA GLU A 122 -45.36 -23.96 7.34
C GLU A 122 -44.30 -22.88 7.09
N ALA A 123 -44.23 -21.93 8.01
CA ALA A 123 -43.19 -20.91 8.07
C ALA A 123 -41.81 -21.59 8.13
N SER A 124 -41.19 -21.77 6.96
CA SER A 124 -39.80 -22.23 6.89
C SER A 124 -38.91 -21.11 7.43
N LYS A 125 -38.50 -21.27 8.70
CA LYS A 125 -37.41 -20.52 9.30
C LYS A 125 -36.14 -20.89 8.55
N THR A 126 -35.87 -20.25 7.42
CA THR A 126 -34.53 -20.25 6.83
C THR A 126 -33.69 -19.31 7.66
N GLY A 127 -33.23 -19.82 8.81
CA GLY A 127 -32.15 -19.21 9.57
C GLY A 127 -30.95 -19.08 8.65
N SER A 128 -30.65 -17.84 8.26
CA SER A 128 -29.39 -17.47 7.64
C SER A 128 -28.27 -17.99 8.55
N LYS A 129 -27.58 -19.05 8.11
CA LYS A 129 -26.34 -19.49 8.74
C LYS A 129 -25.29 -18.42 8.43
N ARG A 130 -25.26 -17.37 9.25
CA ARG A 130 -24.11 -16.47 9.33
C ARG A 130 -22.97 -17.33 9.85
N ALA A 131 -22.05 -17.70 8.95
CA ALA A 131 -20.82 -18.35 9.33
C ALA A 131 -20.05 -17.40 10.25
N THR A 132 -20.04 -17.71 11.54
CA THR A 132 -19.11 -17.13 12.51
C THR A 132 -17.73 -17.68 12.17
N LYS A 133 -16.98 -16.97 11.33
CA LYS A 133 -15.53 -17.10 11.26
C LYS A 133 -14.94 -16.45 12.51
N THR A 134 -14.83 -17.21 13.58
CA THR A 134 -14.00 -16.87 14.74
C THR A 134 -12.79 -17.79 14.69
N LYS A 135 -11.81 -17.42 13.86
CA LYS A 135 -10.43 -17.94 13.74
C LYS A 135 -9.92 -17.37 12.41
N GLU A 136 -9.30 -16.18 12.38
CA GLU A 136 -8.50 -15.74 11.21
C GLU A 136 -7.78 -14.37 11.38
N GLU A 137 -7.56 -13.82 12.59
CA GLU A 137 -6.84 -12.53 12.74
C GLU A 137 -5.41 -12.55 12.14
N SER A 138 -4.80 -13.74 11.97
CA SER A 138 -3.46 -13.89 11.37
C SER A 138 -3.45 -13.96 9.82
N ASP A 139 -4.58 -14.21 9.17
CA ASP A 139 -4.68 -14.30 7.70
C ASP A 139 -5.45 -13.11 7.10
N GLU A 140 -6.12 -12.31 7.92
CA GLU A 140 -6.84 -11.10 7.49
C GLU A 140 -5.89 -10.01 6.97
N GLU A 141 -4.80 -9.69 7.68
CA GLU A 141 -3.85 -8.64 7.24
C GLU A 141 -3.28 -8.84 5.82
N PRO A 142 -2.75 -10.02 5.43
CA PRO A 142 -2.25 -10.21 4.07
C PRO A 142 -3.36 -10.26 3.02
N ASP A 143 -4.58 -10.65 3.38
CA ASP A 143 -5.74 -10.68 2.47
C ASP A 143 -6.32 -9.28 2.26
N ASP A 144 -6.39 -8.48 3.32
CA ASP A 144 -6.76 -7.07 3.27
C ASP A 144 -5.73 -6.24 2.50
N LEU A 145 -4.43 -6.52 2.70
CA LEU A 145 -3.38 -5.92 1.89
C LEU A 145 -3.50 -6.28 0.41
N LYS A 146 -3.96 -7.49 0.05
CA LYS A 146 -4.22 -7.84 -1.36
C LYS A 146 -5.38 -7.01 -1.93
N ASN A 147 -6.38 -6.70 -1.11
CA ASN A 147 -7.55 -5.93 -1.49
C ASN A 147 -7.24 -4.43 -1.60
N ASP A 148 -6.38 -3.88 -0.73
CA ASP A 148 -6.02 -2.46 -0.75
C ASP A 148 -4.80 -2.15 -1.62
N LEU A 149 -5.08 -1.74 -2.86
CA LEU A 149 -4.08 -1.28 -3.83
C LEU A 149 -3.35 -0.01 -3.36
N ALA A 150 -4.06 0.93 -2.73
CA ALA A 150 -3.49 2.21 -2.33
C ALA A 150 -2.43 1.99 -1.23
N LEU A 151 -2.74 1.16 -0.24
CA LEU A 151 -1.81 0.78 0.82
C LEU A 151 -0.60 0.02 0.28
N GLN A 152 -0.79 -0.92 -0.66
CA GLN A 152 0.34 -1.59 -1.32
C GLN A 152 1.28 -0.62 -2.03
N ARG A 153 0.74 0.38 -2.73
CA ARG A 153 1.54 1.41 -3.40
C ARG A 153 2.32 2.22 -2.37
N LEU A 154 1.66 2.69 -1.32
CA LEU A 154 2.27 3.48 -0.25
C LEU A 154 3.43 2.74 0.42
N LEU A 155 3.23 1.47 0.80
CA LEU A 155 4.26 0.69 1.47
C LEU A 155 5.49 0.46 0.55
N LYS A 156 5.26 0.12 -0.72
CA LYS A 156 6.33 -0.12 -1.70
C LYS A 156 7.05 1.17 -2.12
N GLU A 157 6.35 2.29 -2.18
CA GLU A 157 6.85 3.58 -2.66
C GLU A 157 7.33 4.50 -1.52
N SER A 158 7.11 4.13 -0.25
CA SER A 158 7.47 4.91 0.96
C SER A 158 8.90 5.47 0.94
N HIS A 159 9.88 4.69 0.47
CA HIS A 159 11.29 5.10 0.41
C HIS A 159 11.53 6.28 -0.55
N LEU A 160 10.63 6.49 -1.49
CA LEU A 160 10.67 7.61 -2.42
C LEU A 160 9.96 8.85 -1.84
N LEU A 161 9.02 8.64 -0.91
CA LEU A 161 8.23 9.67 -0.25
C LEU A 161 8.82 10.13 1.09
N ASP A 162 9.77 9.40 1.67
CA ASP A 162 10.41 9.70 2.97
C ASP A 162 11.04 11.11 3.09
N SER A 163 11.36 11.73 1.94
CA SER A 163 11.90 13.09 1.87
C SER A 163 10.90 14.13 1.36
N ALA A 164 9.70 13.71 0.97
CA ALA A 164 8.64 14.58 0.46
C ALA A 164 7.62 14.85 1.58
N SER A 165 7.04 16.06 1.59
CA SER A 165 5.98 16.42 2.54
C SER A 165 4.66 15.70 2.24
N ASP A 166 4.44 15.37 0.97
CA ASP A 166 3.15 14.91 0.47
C ASP A 166 3.19 13.42 0.14
N LEU A 167 2.08 12.71 0.42
CA LEU A 167 1.93 11.29 0.13
C LEU A 167 1.81 11.00 -1.38
N ASN A 168 1.54 12.02 -2.19
CA ASN A 168 1.42 11.88 -3.63
C ASN A 168 2.77 12.14 -4.31
N PRO A 169 3.35 11.16 -5.02
CA PRO A 169 4.65 11.36 -5.67
C PRO A 169 4.52 12.38 -6.81
N THR A 170 5.31 13.45 -6.74
CA THR A 170 5.36 14.52 -7.75
C THR A 170 6.68 14.50 -8.54
N GLY A 171 6.71 15.14 -9.71
CA GLY A 171 7.90 15.34 -10.53
C GLY A 171 8.72 14.06 -10.80
N LYS A 172 9.98 14.05 -10.37
CA LYS A 172 10.90 12.90 -10.55
C LYS A 172 10.43 11.65 -9.79
N ASN A 173 9.90 11.84 -8.59
CA ASN A 173 9.39 10.77 -7.76
C ASN A 173 8.14 10.14 -8.40
N ARG A 174 7.31 10.94 -9.08
CA ARG A 174 6.18 10.40 -9.87
C ARG A 174 6.65 9.37 -10.89
N HIS A 175 7.68 9.68 -11.65
CA HIS A 175 8.16 8.78 -12.70
C HIS A 175 8.82 7.52 -12.13
N MET A 176 9.57 7.63 -11.02
CA MET A 176 10.12 6.48 -10.32
C MET A 176 9.04 5.58 -9.70
N ALA A 177 8.01 6.18 -9.11
CA ALA A 177 6.84 5.46 -8.60
C ALA A 177 6.13 4.71 -9.73
N ILE A 178 5.92 5.35 -10.89
CA ILE A 178 5.33 4.68 -12.06
C ILE A 178 6.17 3.49 -12.53
N ASP A 179 7.50 3.61 -12.57
CA ASP A 179 8.39 2.49 -12.92
C ASP A 179 8.31 1.33 -11.91
N LEU A 180 8.22 1.63 -10.61
CA LEU A 180 8.00 0.61 -9.56
C LEU A 180 6.62 -0.06 -9.69
N ARG A 181 5.57 0.70 -10.01
CA ARG A 181 4.22 0.15 -10.28
C ARG A 181 4.24 -0.79 -11.47
N LEU A 182 4.93 -0.44 -12.56
CA LEU A 182 5.08 -1.31 -13.72
C LEU A 182 5.85 -2.60 -13.37
N GLN A 183 6.90 -2.52 -12.55
CA GLN A 183 7.60 -3.71 -12.06
C GLN A 183 6.71 -4.59 -11.19
N ALA A 184 5.90 -3.99 -10.30
CA ALA A 184 4.96 -4.72 -9.46
C ALA A 184 3.87 -5.43 -10.28
N LEU A 185 3.46 -4.86 -11.43
CA LEU A 185 2.58 -5.51 -12.40
C LEU A 185 3.26 -6.64 -13.20
N GLY A 186 4.58 -6.80 -13.10
CA GLY A 186 5.34 -7.88 -13.73
C GLY A 186 6.33 -7.46 -14.81
N ALA A 187 6.60 -6.16 -14.99
CA ALA A 187 7.66 -5.73 -15.89
C ALA A 187 9.04 -6.24 -15.42
N LYS A 188 9.73 -6.98 -16.31
CA LYS A 188 11.04 -7.61 -15.99
C LYS A 188 12.21 -6.63 -16.00
N THR A 189 12.01 -5.44 -16.57
CA THR A 189 13.05 -4.42 -16.77
C THR A 189 12.54 -3.05 -16.38
N SER A 190 13.33 -2.32 -15.60
CA SER A 190 13.10 -0.92 -15.26
C SER A 190 13.48 0.01 -16.41
N ILE A 191 12.70 1.06 -16.64
CA ILE A 191 12.98 2.13 -17.60
C ILE A 191 14.25 2.90 -17.19
N TYR A 192 14.52 3.00 -15.89
CA TYR A 192 15.68 3.70 -15.34
C TYR A 192 16.99 2.92 -15.40
N THR A 193 17.03 1.74 -16.02
CA THR A 193 18.25 0.93 -16.19
C THR A 193 19.23 1.49 -17.24
N GLN A 194 19.35 2.82 -17.32
CA GLN A 194 20.34 3.56 -18.12
C GLN A 194 21.80 3.08 -17.86
N GLN A 195 22.02 2.35 -16.77
CA GLN A 195 23.22 1.53 -16.51
C GLN A 195 23.61 0.57 -17.67
N LYS A 196 22.70 0.25 -18.60
CA LYS A 196 22.98 -0.62 -19.76
C LYS A 196 24.13 -0.08 -20.62
N LYS A 197 24.33 1.26 -20.66
CA LYS A 197 25.42 1.92 -21.40
C LYS A 197 26.48 2.54 -20.47
N MET A 198 26.90 1.82 -19.43
CA MET A 198 28.04 2.21 -18.58
C MET A 198 29.26 1.33 -18.85
N PRO A 199 30.49 1.89 -18.88
CA PRO A 199 31.72 1.10 -18.90
C PRO A 199 31.78 0.11 -17.74
N LYS A 200 32.33 -1.08 -18.00
CA LYS A 200 32.38 -2.18 -17.03
C LYS A 200 33.08 -1.78 -15.72
N SER A 201 34.19 -1.05 -15.80
CA SER A 201 34.96 -0.59 -14.63
C SER A 201 34.14 0.29 -13.69
N GLN A 202 33.43 1.28 -14.23
CA GLN A 202 32.55 2.17 -13.45
C GLN A 202 31.37 1.41 -12.84
N ARG A 203 30.74 0.51 -13.62
CA ARG A 203 29.63 -0.31 -13.12
C ARG A 203 30.05 -1.17 -11.93
N ILE A 204 31.20 -1.84 -12.04
CA ILE A 204 31.76 -2.65 -10.95
C ILE A 204 32.08 -1.76 -9.74
N GLY A 205 32.70 -0.60 -9.97
CA GLY A 205 33.04 0.35 -8.90
C GLY A 205 31.81 0.84 -8.12
N ILE A 206 30.73 1.19 -8.82
CA ILE A 206 29.47 1.63 -8.20
C ILE A 206 28.85 0.50 -7.38
N GLN A 207 28.77 -0.71 -7.94
CA GLN A 207 28.22 -1.87 -7.24
C GLN A 207 29.05 -2.22 -6.01
N ALA A 208 30.38 -2.22 -6.13
CA ALA A 208 31.28 -2.49 -5.00
C ALA A 208 31.18 -1.41 -3.91
N LYS A 209 31.06 -0.13 -4.28
CA LYS A 209 30.87 0.96 -3.31
C LYS A 209 29.52 0.87 -2.61
N ALA A 210 28.45 0.54 -3.34
CA ALA A 210 27.13 0.32 -2.77
C ALA A 210 27.13 -0.85 -1.79
N ALA A 211 27.76 -1.97 -2.15
CA ALA A 211 27.92 -3.12 -1.25
C ALA A 211 28.70 -2.74 0.02
N LYS A 212 29.86 -2.07 -0.12
CA LYS A 212 30.65 -1.61 1.04
C LYS A 212 29.87 -0.68 1.96
N ARG A 213 29.11 0.28 1.41
CA ARG A 213 28.29 1.22 2.21
C ARG A 213 27.23 0.48 3.01
N GLU A 214 26.60 -0.52 2.39
CA GLU A 214 25.59 -1.33 3.03
C GLU A 214 26.18 -2.31 4.06
N ASP A 215 27.36 -2.87 3.79
CA ASP A 215 28.09 -3.73 4.72
C ASP A 215 28.51 -2.96 5.98
N ILE A 216 28.97 -1.71 5.81
CA ILE A 216 29.27 -0.79 6.92
C ILE A 216 27.98 -0.51 7.70
N ARG A 217 26.88 -0.10 7.03
CA ARG A 217 25.59 0.16 7.70
C ARG A 217 25.10 -1.04 8.52
N ARG A 218 25.23 -2.26 7.98
CA ARG A 218 24.83 -3.49 8.68
C ARG A 218 25.76 -3.84 9.82
N ARG A 219 27.06 -3.63 9.66
CA ARG A 219 28.04 -3.84 10.71
C ARG A 219 27.79 -2.89 11.87
N ASP A 220 27.67 -1.60 11.58
CA ASP A 220 27.38 -0.56 12.57
C ASP A 220 26.04 -0.83 13.26
N ALA A 221 25.01 -1.24 12.52
CA ALA A 221 23.72 -1.60 13.10
C ALA A 221 23.82 -2.84 14.02
N ARG A 222 24.61 -3.86 13.67
CA ARG A 222 24.86 -5.03 14.53
C ARG A 222 25.62 -4.65 15.80
N GLU A 223 26.63 -3.79 15.66
CA GLU A 223 27.44 -3.31 16.78
C GLU A 223 26.60 -2.42 17.72
N ASN A 224 25.68 -1.62 17.17
CA ASN A 224 24.78 -0.75 17.93
C ASN A 224 23.45 -1.42 18.36
N GLY A 225 23.21 -2.69 18.03
CA GLY A 225 21.97 -3.40 18.36
C GLY A 225 20.72 -2.96 17.59
N VAL A 226 20.86 -2.24 16.47
CA VAL A 226 19.75 -1.81 15.61
C VAL A 226 19.38 -2.92 14.63
N ILE A 227 18.09 -3.30 14.60
CA ILE A 227 17.58 -4.35 13.70
C ILE A 227 17.26 -3.75 12.33
N LEU A 228 17.94 -4.24 11.29
CA LEU A 228 17.65 -3.88 9.90
C LEU A 228 16.81 -4.96 9.21
N ALA A 229 16.04 -4.55 8.20
CA ALA A 229 15.29 -5.46 7.36
C ALA A 229 16.22 -6.51 6.71
N LYS A 230 15.72 -7.76 6.64
CA LYS A 230 16.46 -8.87 6.04
C LYS A 230 16.60 -8.62 4.54
N PRO A 231 17.82 -8.74 3.98
CA PRO A 231 18.00 -8.54 2.54
C PRO A 231 17.21 -9.59 1.77
N THR A 232 16.47 -9.15 0.75
CA THR A 232 15.85 -10.06 -0.22
C THR A 232 16.98 -10.65 -1.08
N VAL A 233 17.37 -11.90 -0.79
CA VAL A 233 18.43 -12.59 -1.53
C VAL A 233 17.89 -12.93 -2.92
N SER A 234 17.93 -11.97 -3.84
CA SER A 234 17.74 -12.25 -5.26
C SER A 234 18.94 -13.09 -5.70
N LYS A 235 18.72 -14.40 -5.79
CA LYS A 235 19.79 -15.33 -6.17
C LYS A 235 20.31 -14.88 -7.54
N PRO A 236 21.61 -14.58 -7.68
CA PRO A 236 22.16 -14.23 -8.98
C PRO A 236 21.82 -15.35 -9.96
N LYS A 237 21.46 -14.98 -11.20
CA LYS A 237 20.94 -15.89 -12.24
C LYS A 237 21.83 -17.11 -12.53
N GLY A 238 23.08 -17.12 -12.05
CA GLY A 238 24.00 -18.27 -12.13
C GLY A 238 23.81 -19.34 -11.04
N ILE A 239 23.31 -19.01 -9.85
CA ILE A 239 23.18 -19.97 -8.72
C ILE A 239 21.99 -20.93 -8.90
N VAL A 240 21.00 -20.54 -9.71
CA VAL A 240 19.83 -21.39 -10.01
C VAL A 240 20.17 -22.50 -11.01
N LYS A 241 21.36 -22.46 -11.64
CA LYS A 241 21.81 -23.58 -12.48
C LYS A 241 22.04 -24.80 -11.59
N LYS A 242 21.34 -25.89 -11.88
CA LYS A 242 21.56 -27.20 -11.23
C LYS A 242 23.05 -27.49 -11.31
N ARG A 243 23.67 -27.80 -10.15
CA ARG A 243 25.08 -28.19 -10.09
C ARG A 243 25.32 -29.30 -11.11
N ASP A 244 26.35 -29.16 -11.93
CA ASP A 244 26.75 -30.20 -12.85
C ASP A 244 27.02 -31.48 -12.05
N ARG A 245 26.35 -32.57 -12.45
CA ARG A 245 26.42 -33.86 -11.76
C ARG A 245 27.65 -34.66 -12.18
N GLY A 246 28.47 -34.12 -13.09
CA GLY A 246 29.64 -34.81 -13.62
C GLY A 246 29.26 -36.05 -14.42
N VAL A 247 30.27 -36.70 -14.99
CA VAL A 247 30.14 -37.94 -15.74
C VAL A 247 30.95 -39.00 -15.00
N GLY A 248 30.35 -40.14 -14.63
CA GLY A 248 31.05 -41.18 -13.86
C GLY A 248 30.27 -41.80 -12.71
N ALA A 249 28.97 -41.51 -12.56
CA ALA A 249 28.15 -42.32 -11.66
C ALA A 249 27.99 -43.73 -12.26
N PRO A 250 28.26 -44.81 -11.48
CA PRO A 250 28.08 -46.17 -11.97
C PRO A 250 26.62 -46.41 -12.35
N ALA A 251 26.41 -47.12 -13.47
CA ALA A 251 25.07 -47.42 -13.99
C ALA A 251 24.29 -48.42 -13.11
N VAL A 252 24.98 -49.16 -12.24
CA VAL A 252 24.41 -50.14 -11.33
C VAL A 252 24.48 -49.65 -9.89
N GLY A 253 23.40 -49.85 -9.13
CA GLY A 253 23.35 -49.49 -7.71
C GLY A 253 23.43 -47.99 -7.41
N LYS A 254 23.63 -47.67 -6.13
CA LYS A 254 23.79 -46.29 -5.62
C LYS A 254 25.18 -46.13 -5.02
N PHE A 255 25.97 -45.21 -5.58
CA PHE A 255 27.26 -44.84 -5.00
C PHE A 255 27.07 -43.78 -3.91
N SER A 256 27.44 -44.11 -2.67
CA SER A 256 27.31 -43.23 -1.52
C SER A 256 28.53 -43.39 -0.61
N GLY A 257 29.18 -42.29 -0.24
CA GLY A 257 30.28 -42.30 0.72
C GLY A 257 31.48 -43.18 0.33
N GLY A 258 31.80 -43.31 -0.97
CA GLY A 258 32.88 -44.18 -1.44
C GLY A 258 32.51 -45.66 -1.59
N THR A 259 31.28 -46.04 -1.23
CA THR A 259 30.79 -47.41 -1.33
C THR A 259 29.71 -47.55 -2.39
N LEU A 260 29.76 -48.65 -3.16
CA LEU A 260 28.74 -49.01 -4.13
C LEU A 260 27.71 -49.93 -3.48
N ARG A 261 26.47 -49.45 -3.34
CA ARG A 261 25.35 -50.26 -2.82
C ARG A 261 24.59 -50.87 -3.98
N LEU A 262 24.69 -52.20 -4.13
CA LEU A 262 23.96 -52.98 -5.13
C LEU A 262 22.66 -53.55 -4.54
N SER A 263 21.58 -53.55 -5.32
CA SER A 263 20.35 -54.24 -4.94
C SER A 263 20.40 -55.72 -5.35
N ASN A 264 19.61 -56.58 -4.69
CA ASN A 264 19.49 -57.99 -5.11
C ASN A 264 19.06 -58.12 -6.57
N ARG A 265 18.24 -57.18 -7.07
CA ARG A 265 17.84 -57.11 -8.48
C ARG A 265 19.04 -56.87 -9.40
N ASP A 266 19.90 -55.93 -9.05
CA ASP A 266 21.13 -55.65 -9.81
C ASP A 266 22.04 -56.88 -9.83
N LEU A 267 22.19 -57.55 -8.68
CA LEU A 267 22.96 -58.79 -8.58
C LEU A 267 22.38 -59.90 -9.47
N THR A 268 21.05 -60.10 -9.48
CA THR A 268 20.41 -61.11 -10.35
C THR A 268 20.51 -60.75 -11.83
N SER A 269 20.41 -59.47 -12.18
CA SER A 269 20.52 -58.99 -13.56
C SER A 269 21.93 -59.16 -14.11
N ILE A 270 22.96 -58.90 -13.28
CA ILE A 270 24.36 -59.07 -13.66
C ILE A 270 24.73 -60.56 -13.74
N ARG A 271 24.21 -61.37 -12.80
CA ARG A 271 24.47 -62.82 -12.75
C ARG A 271 23.79 -63.59 -13.90
N GLY A 272 22.74 -63.02 -14.50
CA GLY A 272 21.92 -63.69 -15.51
C GLY A 272 21.07 -64.83 -14.92
N PRO A 273 20.18 -65.46 -15.73
CA PRO A 273 19.41 -66.60 -15.27
C PRO A 273 20.36 -67.71 -14.84
N SER A 274 20.34 -68.03 -13.54
CA SER A 274 21.14 -69.10 -12.96
C SER A 274 20.87 -70.40 -13.71
N SER A 275 21.84 -70.87 -14.51
CA SER A 275 21.73 -72.09 -15.34
C SER A 275 21.72 -73.41 -14.55
N LYS A 276 21.37 -73.37 -13.26
CA LYS A 276 21.16 -74.57 -12.44
C LYS A 276 19.67 -74.86 -12.34
N GLY A 277 19.13 -75.62 -13.29
CA GLY A 277 17.80 -76.21 -13.11
C GLY A 277 16.96 -76.58 -14.33
N LEU A 278 17.52 -76.96 -15.49
CA LEU A 278 16.76 -77.72 -16.50
C LEU A 278 17.36 -79.12 -16.64
N LYS A 279 17.21 -79.90 -15.56
CA LYS A 279 17.42 -81.35 -15.58
C LYS A 279 16.18 -81.96 -16.23
N GLY A 280 16.41 -82.64 -17.34
CA GLY A 280 15.37 -83.04 -18.30
C GLY A 280 14.22 -83.87 -17.71
N THR A 281 13.03 -83.59 -18.23
CA THR A 281 11.89 -84.50 -18.17
C THR A 281 11.63 -85.03 -19.57
N LYS A 282 12.37 -86.10 -19.88
CA LYS A 282 12.08 -87.04 -20.96
C LYS A 282 10.74 -87.72 -20.62
N ARG A 283 9.64 -87.29 -21.22
CA ARG A 283 8.39 -88.07 -21.26
C ARG A 283 7.81 -88.02 -22.66
N GLY A 284 8.11 -89.07 -23.42
CA GLY A 284 7.39 -89.39 -24.64
C GLY A 284 5.96 -89.86 -24.34
N ARG A 285 5.10 -89.62 -25.32
CA ARG A 285 3.85 -90.32 -25.64
C ARG A 285 3.53 -89.86 -27.06
N ARG A 286 3.64 -90.73 -28.07
CA ARG A 286 2.58 -91.65 -28.53
C ARG A 286 1.25 -90.94 -28.64
#